data_AF-A0A2E6C2S9-F1
#
_entry.id   AF-A0A2E6C2S9-F1
#
_cell.length_a   1.000
_cell.length_b   1.000
_cell.length_c   1.000
_cell.angle_alpha   90.00
_cell.angle_beta   90.00
_cell.angle_gamma   90.00
#
_symmetry.space_group_name_H-M   'P 1'
#
loop_
_entity.id
_entity.type
_entity.pdbx_description
1 polymer ?
#
loop_
_entity_poly.entity_id
_entity_poly.type
_entity_poly.pdbx_seq_one_letter_code
_entity_poly.pdbx_strand_id
1 'polypeptide(L)' 'MKELGHCPRCKSSNIHVHNTPGKRMEICENCGFVDTYVLGSYKNPGRVMFISIFLGILPLVGYLVYLLFLR' A
#
# COMPACT_ATOMS: atom_id res chain seq x y z
N MET A 1 11.50 5.53 7.56
CA MET A 1 10.69 6.62 6.98
C MET A 1 10.87 7.81 7.89
N LYS A 2 11.14 9.01 7.37
CA LYS A 2 11.42 10.19 8.20
C LYS A 2 10.08 10.86 8.47
N GLU A 3 9.60 10.80 9.71
CA GLU A 3 8.37 11.49 10.10
C GLU A 3 8.66 13.00 10.14
N LEU A 4 7.75 13.83 9.60
CA LEU A 4 7.88 15.26 9.84
C LEU A 4 7.56 15.50 11.31
N GLY A 5 8.58 15.71 12.14
CA GLY A 5 8.38 16.13 13.53
C GLY A 5 7.80 17.55 13.62
N HIS A 6 7.98 18.38 12.57
CA HIS A 6 7.50 19.77 12.50
C HIS A 6 7.14 20.13 11.06
N CYS A 7 6.13 20.98 10.88
CA CYS A 7 5.70 21.46 9.57
C CYS A 7 6.77 22.37 8.93
N PRO A 8 7.18 22.15 7.67
CA PRO A 8 8.23 22.94 7.02
C PRO A 8 7.80 24.37 6.73
N ARG A 9 6.49 24.65 6.64
CA ARG A 9 5.95 26.00 6.40
C ARG A 9 5.81 26.83 7.67
N CYS A 10 5.12 26.30 8.67
CA CYS A 10 4.74 27.07 9.86
C CYS A 10 5.50 26.66 11.12
N LYS A 11 6.40 25.67 11.04
CA LYS A 11 7.15 25.09 12.17
C LYS A 11 6.27 24.58 13.31
N SER A 12 4.96 24.41 13.10
CA SER A 12 4.06 23.79 14.07
C SER A 12 4.40 22.30 14.22
N SER A 13 4.36 21.80 15.45
CA SER A 13 4.41 20.36 15.76
C SER A 13 3.06 19.66 15.61
N ASN A 14 1.98 20.42 15.40
CA ASN A 14 0.64 19.85 15.24
C ASN A 14 0.45 19.34 13.80
N ILE A 15 0.71 18.04 13.63
CA ILE A 15 0.63 17.31 12.36
C ILE A 15 -0.27 16.10 12.56
N HIS A 16 -1.34 16.04 11.77
CA HIS A 16 -2.24 14.91 11.69
C HIS A 16 -1.76 13.91 10.64
N VAL A 17 -1.71 12.63 10.98
CA VAL A 17 -1.23 11.58 10.07
C VAL A 17 -2.41 10.71 9.62
N HIS A 18 -2.70 10.74 8.31
CA HIS A 18 -3.67 9.84 7.68
C HIS A 18 -2.95 8.69 6.97
N ASN A 19 -3.14 7.47 7.50
CA ASN A 19 -2.63 6.25 6.90
C ASN A 19 -3.71 5.62 6.02
N THR A 20 -3.46 5.61 4.71
CA THR A 20 -4.30 4.95 3.69
C THR A 20 -3.55 3.73 3.13
N PRO A 21 -4.21 2.67 2.64
CA PRO A 21 -3.51 1.55 2.02
C PRO A 21 -2.61 2.04 0.87
N GLY A 22 -1.29 1.86 1.03
CA GLY A 22 -0.29 2.28 0.04
C GLY A 22 0.12 3.76 0.07
N LYS A 23 -0.51 4.60 0.90
CA LYS A 23 -0.17 6.04 1.02
C LYS A 23 -0.27 6.52 2.47
N ARG A 24 0.74 7.24 2.96
CA ARG A 24 0.69 7.98 4.23
C ARG A 24 0.66 9.47 3.91
N MET A 25 -0.30 10.19 4.48
CA MET A 25 -0.43 11.64 4.31
C MET A 25 -0.21 12.31 5.66
N GLU A 26 0.58 13.38 5.70
CA GLU A 26 0.84 14.18 6.89
C GLU A 26 0.31 15.59 6.65
N ILE A 27 -0.70 15.99 7.42
CA ILE A 27 -1.43 17.24 7.26
C ILE A 27 -1.15 18.14 8.46
N CYS A 28 -0.65 19.35 8.23
CA CYS A 28 -0.51 20.33 9.29
C CYS A 28 -1.83 21.08 9.53
N GLU A 29 -2.38 20.98 10.74
CA GLU A 29 -3.65 21.62 11.10
C GLU A 29 -3.55 23.15 11.16
N ASN A 30 -2.35 23.71 11.37
CA ASN A 30 -2.18 25.15 11.54
C ASN A 30 -2.16 25.91 10.20
N CYS A 31 -1.54 25.36 9.16
CA CYS A 31 -1.37 26.04 7.87
C CYS A 31 -1.93 25.26 6.68
N GLY A 32 -2.52 24.08 6.91
CA GLY A 32 -3.06 23.23 5.87
C GLY A 32 -2.01 22.63 4.92
N PHE A 33 -0.73 22.64 5.30
CA PHE A 33 0.31 21.99 4.49
C PHE A 33 0.09 20.48 4.49
N VAL A 34 0.10 19.87 3.31
CA VAL A 34 -0.08 18.43 3.13
C VAL A 34 1.17 17.85 2.48
N ASP A 35 1.76 16.85 3.13
CA ASP A 35 2.81 16.02 2.56
C ASP A 35 2.30 14.59 2.34
N THR A 36 2.71 13.95 1.24
CA THR A 36 2.23 12.62 0.89
C THR A 36 3.38 11.68 0.58
N TYR A 37 3.41 10.57 1.29
CA TYR A 37 4.39 9.50 1.19
C TYR A 37 3.74 8.26 0.55
N VAL A 38 4.35 7.76 -0.53
CA VAL A 38 3.96 6.46 -1.08
C VAL A 38 4.66 5.37 -0.27
N LEU A 39 3.88 4.49 0.37
CA LEU A 39 4.43 3.38 1.13
C LEU A 39 5.02 2.36 0.15
N GLY A 40 6.29 2.00 0.36
CA GLY A 40 7.08 1.18 -0.57
C GLY A 40 6.46 -0.18 -0.94
N SER A 41 5.57 -0.73 -0.11
CA SER A 41 4.83 -1.96 -0.44
C SER A 41 3.92 -1.83 -1.66
N TYR A 42 3.55 -0.60 -2.05
CA TYR A 42 2.80 -0.29 -3.28
C TYR A 42 3.69 0.25 -4.42
N LYS A 43 5.03 0.17 -4.32
CA LYS A 43 5.93 0.60 -5.42
C LYS A 43 5.70 -0.18 -6.71
N ASN A 44 5.21 -1.41 -6.62
CA ASN A 44 4.98 -2.30 -7.77
C ASN A 44 3.62 -2.99 -7.68
N PRO A 45 2.50 -2.26 -7.92
CA PRO A 45 1.17 -2.85 -7.88
C PRO A 45 1.02 -4.02 -8.87
N GLY A 46 1.73 -3.97 -10.01
CA GLY A 46 1.78 -5.07 -10.97
C GLY A 46 2.35 -6.36 -10.39
N ARG A 47 3.37 -6.30 -9.53
CA ARG A 47 3.97 -7.50 -8.93
C ARG A 47 3.03 -8.18 -7.93
N VAL A 48 2.29 -7.37 -7.16
CA VAL A 48 1.27 -7.87 -6.22
C VAL A 48 0.09 -8.50 -6.97
N MET A 49 -0.32 -7.89 -8.10
CA MET A 49 -1.34 -8.44 -8.99
C MET A 49 -0.89 -9.78 -9.61
N PHE A 50 0.35 -9.89 -10.09
CA PHE A 50 0.87 -11.16 -10.62
C PHE A 50 0.87 -12.27 -9.57
N ILE A 51 1.35 -11.98 -8.34
CA ILE A 51 1.38 -12.98 -7.26
C ILE A 51 -0.03 -13.48 -6.94
N SER A 52 -1.01 -12.59 -6.82
CA SER A 52 -2.39 -12.97 -6.53
C SER A 52 -3.04 -13.80 -7.64
N ILE A 53 -2.75 -13.49 -8.91
CA ILE A 53 -3.20 -14.30 -10.06
C ILE A 53 -2.59 -15.70 -10.01
N PHE A 54 -1.27 -15.82 -9.80
CA PHE A 54 -0.62 -17.12 -9.71
C PHE A 54 -1.13 -17.97 -8.54
N LEU A 55 -1.41 -17.33 -7.40
CA LEU A 55 -1.97 -18.00 -6.22
C LEU A 55 -3.36 -18.60 -6.50
N GLY A 56 -4.16 -17.98 -7.37
CA GLY A 56 -5.48 -18.48 -7.76
C GLY A 56 -5.44 -19.54 -8.87
N ILE A 57 -4.56 -19.38 -9.86
CA ILE A 57 -4.49 -20.30 -11.01
C ILE A 57 -3.91 -21.66 -10.62
N LEU A 58 -2.85 -21.69 -9.80
CA LEU A 58 -2.19 -22.94 -9.38
C LEU A 58 -3.14 -23.98 -8.76
N PRO A 59 -3.93 -23.65 -7.71
CA PRO A 59 -4.86 -24.62 -7.13
C PRO A 59 -6.00 -24.97 -8.07
N LEU A 60 -6.41 -24.04 -8.94
CA LEU A 60 -7.50 -24.26 -9.90
C LEU A 60 -7.09 -25.23 -11.01
N VAL A 61 -5.87 -25.11 -11.53
CA VAL A 61 -5.28 -26.08 -12.46
C VAL A 61 -5.07 -27.43 -11.77
N GLY A 62 -4.55 -27.44 -10.55
CA GLY A 62 -4.39 -28.69 -9.77
C GLY A 62 -5.72 -29.42 -9.56
N TYR A 63 -6.78 -28.68 -9.25
CA TYR A 63 -8.12 -29.23 -9.09
C TYR A 63 -8.69 -29.77 -10.42
N LEU A 64 -8.49 -29.06 -11.53
CA LEU A 64 -8.91 -29.53 -12.85
C LEU A 64 -8.18 -30.81 -13.27
N VAL A 65 -6.86 -30.90 -13.04
CA VAL A 65 -6.08 -32.12 -13.31
C VAL A 65 -6.58 -33.28 -12.45
N TYR A 66 -6.85 -33.04 -11.16
CA TYR A 66 -7.42 -34.05 -10.28
C TYR A 66 -8.76 -34.58 -10.80
N LEU A 67 -9.67 -33.70 -11.23
CA LEU A 67 -10.97 -34.09 -11.76
C LEU A 67 -10.90 -34.85 -13.09
N LEU A 68 -9.95 -34.51 -13.96
CA LEU A 68 -9.88 -35.06 -15.33
C LEU A 68 -9.04 -36.33 -15.43
N PHE A 69 -8.06 -36.54 -14.54
CA PHE A 69 -7.09 -37.63 -14.66
C PHE A 69 -7.01 -38.56 -13.44
N LEU A 70 -7.49 -38.14 -12.27
CA LEU A 70 -7.36 -38.89 -11.00
C LEU A 70 -8.72 -39.29 -10.39
N ARG A 71 -9.82 -39.08 -11.12
CA ARG A 71 -11.16 -39.56 -10.81
C ARG A 71 -11.49 -40.78 -11.65
#